data_AF-S5Y2Z3-F1
#
_entry.id   AF-S5Y2Z3-F1
#
_cell.length_a   1.000
_cell.length_b   1.000
_cell.length_c   1.000
_cell.angle_alpha   90.00
_cell.angle_beta   90.00
_cell.angle_gamma   90.00
#
_symmetry.space_group_name_H-M   'P 1'
#
loop_
_entity.id
_entity.type
_entity.pdbx_description
1 polymer ?
#
loop_
_entity_poly.entity_id
_entity_poly.type
_entity_poly.pdbx_seq_one_letter_code
_entity_poly.pdbx_strand_id
1 'polypeptide(L)'
;LACQRLWTHDDAFPADALRLLQDVAASHTQPCHLQQPPFFPDTLLHNNLQPHQAAATALRILQHLFHTLSSNSTRHHWPSQPRNQLLNKLQHHIHHLEQCLPDRAMPFKAPRNPLLAINKYFRDIHLFLHAHNHK
;
A
#
# COMPACT_ATOMS: atom_id res chain seq x y z
N LEU A 1 -8.95 -20.05 12.05
CA LEU A 1 -10.10 -19.13 12.01
C LEU A 1 -9.82 -17.81 12.76
N ALA A 2 -8.63 -17.21 12.60
CA ALA A 2 -8.26 -15.97 13.30
C ALA A 2 -8.55 -14.69 12.47
N CYS A 3 -8.41 -14.75 11.14
CA CYS A 3 -8.52 -13.57 10.27
C CYS A 3 -9.96 -13.05 10.03
N GLN A 4 -10.99 -13.84 10.33
CA GLN A 4 -12.39 -13.41 10.08
C GLN A 4 -12.86 -12.34 11.06
N ARG A 5 -12.32 -12.29 12.29
CA ARG A 5 -12.62 -11.22 13.27
C ARG A 5 -11.86 -9.92 13.01
N LEU A 6 -10.84 -9.98 12.16
CA LEU A 6 -9.98 -8.86 11.84
C LEU A 6 -10.73 -7.78 11.08
N TRP A 7 -11.56 -8.20 10.13
CA TRP A 7 -12.33 -7.31 9.27
C TRP A 7 -13.45 -6.59 10.04
N THR A 8 -14.02 -7.22 11.07
CA THR A 8 -15.14 -6.65 11.84
C THR A 8 -14.73 -5.55 12.82
N HIS A 9 -13.43 -5.38 13.11
CA HIS A 9 -12.94 -4.34 14.03
C HIS A 9 -12.22 -3.18 13.31
N ASP A 10 -11.86 -3.35 12.04
CA ASP A 10 -11.05 -2.39 11.26
C ASP A 10 -11.81 -1.75 10.08
N ASP A 11 -13.14 -1.70 10.13
CA ASP A 11 -13.97 -1.01 9.11
C ASP A 11 -13.57 0.47 8.92
N ALA A 12 -13.00 1.10 9.94
CA ALA A 12 -12.54 2.48 9.88
C ALA A 12 -11.15 2.64 9.25
N PHE A 13 -10.32 1.60 9.17
CA PHE A 13 -8.92 1.76 8.72
C PHE A 13 -8.80 2.28 7.30
N PRO A 14 -9.47 1.70 6.27
CA PRO A 14 -9.36 2.21 4.91
C PRO A 14 -9.82 3.67 4.81
N ALA A 15 -10.89 4.03 5.52
CA ALA A 15 -11.43 5.38 5.55
C ALA A 15 -10.50 6.37 6.25
N ASP A 16 -9.93 5.99 7.39
CA ASP A 16 -8.97 6.81 8.15
C ASP A 16 -7.66 7.01 7.39
N ALA A 17 -7.13 5.94 6.78
CA ALA A 17 -5.91 6.02 5.99
C ALA A 17 -6.11 6.92 4.75
N LEU A 18 -7.27 6.83 4.11
CA LEU A 18 -7.65 7.70 3.00
C LEU A 18 -7.77 9.16 3.44
N ARG A 19 -8.40 9.44 4.59
CA ARG A 19 -8.49 10.78 5.14
C ARG A 19 -7.10 11.37 5.40
N LEU A 20 -6.20 10.61 6.03
CA LEU A 20 -4.83 11.05 6.27
C LEU A 20 -4.05 11.30 4.97
N LEU A 21 -4.26 10.48 3.94
CA LEU A 21 -3.68 10.72 2.61
C LEU A 21 -4.20 12.04 1.99
N GLN A 22 -5.50 12.31 2.12
CA GLN A 22 -6.10 13.56 1.66
C GLN A 22 -5.57 14.77 2.42
N ASP A 23 -5.37 14.66 3.74
CA ASP A 23 -4.80 15.73 4.56
C ASP A 23 -3.37 16.10 4.13
N VAL A 24 -2.57 15.10 3.71
CA VAL A 24 -1.25 15.38 3.12
C VAL A 24 -1.39 16.06 1.76
N ALA A 25 -2.30 15.58 0.90
CA ALA A 25 -2.51 16.15 -0.43
C ALA A 25 -3.05 17.59 -0.39
N ALA A 26 -3.84 17.96 0.62
CA ALA A 26 -4.42 19.30 0.77
C ALA A 26 -3.37 20.42 0.87
N SER A 27 -2.13 20.09 1.25
CA SER A 27 -1.01 21.03 1.23
C SER A 27 -0.52 21.41 -0.17
N HIS A 28 -0.92 20.66 -1.20
CA HIS A 28 -0.51 20.86 -2.58
C HIS A 28 -1.72 21.27 -3.43
N THR A 29 -1.87 22.56 -3.67
CA THR A 29 -2.99 23.15 -4.43
C THR A 29 -2.72 23.27 -5.93
N GLN A 30 -1.48 23.03 -6.37
CA GLN A 30 -1.12 23.11 -7.78
C GLN A 30 -1.41 21.78 -8.51
N PRO A 31 -2.04 21.81 -9.69
CA PRO A 31 -2.24 20.62 -10.49
C PRO A 31 -0.90 20.04 -10.95
N CYS A 32 -0.66 18.77 -10.64
CA CYS A 32 0.52 18.04 -11.08
C CYS A 32 0.22 17.35 -12.42
N HIS A 33 0.96 17.71 -13.47
CA HIS A 33 0.93 16.98 -14.73
C HIS A 33 1.89 15.77 -14.65
N LEU A 34 1.36 14.61 -14.28
CA LEU A 34 2.12 13.36 -14.25
C LEU A 34 2.35 12.84 -15.68
N GLN A 35 3.59 12.87 -16.13
CA GLN A 35 3.99 12.28 -17.41
C GLN A 35 4.17 10.77 -17.22
N GLN A 36 3.32 9.94 -17.85
CA GLN A 36 3.43 8.48 -17.82
C GLN A 36 3.41 7.87 -16.40
N PRO A 37 2.35 8.08 -15.61
CA PRO A 37 2.24 7.47 -14.29
C PRO A 37 2.18 5.94 -14.38
N PRO A 38 2.71 5.20 -13.39
CA PRO A 38 2.52 3.77 -13.29
C PRO A 38 1.03 3.40 -13.22
N PHE A 39 0.62 2.35 -13.94
CA PHE A 39 -0.76 1.89 -13.97
C PHE A 39 -1.02 0.82 -12.91
N PHE A 40 -2.08 1.00 -12.13
CA PHE A 40 -2.50 0.01 -11.14
C PHE A 40 -2.90 -1.30 -11.84
N PRO A 41 -2.47 -2.47 -11.35
CA PRO A 41 -2.71 -3.73 -12.03
C PRO A 41 -4.18 -4.15 -11.97
N ASP A 42 -4.85 -4.17 -13.12
CA ASP A 42 -6.27 -4.56 -13.26
C ASP A 42 -6.58 -5.95 -12.70
N THR A 43 -5.59 -6.85 -12.67
CA THR A 43 -5.74 -8.20 -12.10
C THR A 43 -6.15 -8.19 -10.64
N LEU A 44 -5.94 -7.08 -9.92
CA LEU A 44 -6.35 -6.90 -8.52
C LEU A 44 -7.74 -6.27 -8.38
N LEU A 45 -8.23 -5.59 -9.41
CA LEU A 45 -9.56 -4.96 -9.42
C LEU A 45 -10.67 -5.98 -9.68
N HIS A 46 -10.34 -7.08 -10.36
CA HIS A 46 -11.28 -8.15 -10.66
C HIS A 46 -11.35 -9.12 -9.48
N ASN A 47 -12.54 -9.24 -8.86
CA ASN A 47 -12.91 -9.92 -7.61
C ASN A 47 -12.64 -11.46 -7.51
N ASN A 48 -11.57 -11.95 -8.13
CA ASN A 48 -11.29 -13.39 -8.25
C ASN A 48 -10.22 -13.89 -7.26
N LEU A 49 -9.83 -13.07 -6.28
CA LEU A 49 -8.82 -13.45 -5.28
C LEU A 49 -9.45 -14.28 -4.17
N GLN A 50 -8.85 -15.44 -3.89
CA GLN A 50 -9.18 -16.19 -2.68
C GLN A 50 -8.84 -15.37 -1.43
N PRO A 51 -9.55 -15.51 -0.30
CA PRO A 51 -9.33 -14.68 0.90
C PRO A 51 -7.88 -14.62 1.38
N HIS A 52 -7.15 -15.76 1.31
CA HIS A 52 -5.73 -15.79 1.68
C HIS A 52 -4.84 -15.03 0.70
N GLN A 53 -5.15 -15.07 -0.60
CA GLN A 53 -4.44 -14.29 -1.63
C GLN A 53 -4.74 -12.80 -1.48
N ALA A 54 -5.98 -12.44 -1.16
CA ALA A 54 -6.39 -11.06 -0.90
C ALA A 54 -5.62 -10.51 0.32
N ALA A 55 -5.58 -11.25 1.42
CA ALA A 55 -4.86 -10.84 2.63
C ALA A 55 -3.33 -10.72 2.39
N ALA A 56 -2.71 -11.68 1.70
CA ALA A 56 -1.30 -11.62 1.35
C ALA A 56 -0.98 -10.44 0.40
N THR A 57 -1.88 -10.15 -0.54
CA THR A 57 -1.74 -9.01 -1.45
C THR A 57 -1.91 -7.69 -0.72
N ALA A 58 -2.90 -7.58 0.17
CA ALA A 58 -3.10 -6.41 1.02
C ALA A 58 -1.88 -6.15 1.90
N LEU A 59 -1.35 -7.17 2.58
CA LEU A 59 -0.12 -7.05 3.36
C LEU A 59 1.03 -6.52 2.49
N ARG A 60 1.21 -7.08 1.29
CA ARG A 60 2.26 -6.63 0.37
C ARG A 60 2.08 -5.17 -0.07
N ILE A 61 0.85 -4.73 -0.33
CA ILE A 61 0.53 -3.33 -0.65
C ILE A 61 0.93 -2.42 0.52
N LEU A 62 0.49 -2.76 1.73
CA LEU A 62 0.73 -1.95 2.91
C LEU A 62 2.23 -1.85 3.23
N GLN A 63 2.97 -2.95 3.11
CA GLN A 63 4.44 -2.96 3.28
C GLN A 63 5.14 -2.02 2.29
N HIS A 64 4.77 -2.08 1.01
CA HIS A 64 5.35 -1.18 0.01
C HIS A 64 4.97 0.29 0.23
N LEU A 65 3.73 0.57 0.64
CA LEU A 65 3.30 1.91 1.01
C LEU A 65 4.10 2.45 2.20
N PHE A 66 4.24 1.66 3.25
CA PHE A 66 5.02 2.05 4.43
C PHE A 66 6.48 2.34 4.06
N HIS A 67 7.09 1.47 3.23
CA HIS A 67 8.46 1.69 2.76
C HIS A 67 8.59 2.97 1.93
N THR A 68 7.69 3.19 0.97
CA THR A 68 7.71 4.38 0.11
C THR A 68 7.55 5.66 0.94
N LEU A 69 6.59 5.67 1.86
CA LEU A 69 6.25 6.86 2.65
C LEU A 69 7.22 7.14 3.81
N SER A 70 8.04 6.17 4.21
CA SER A 70 9.11 6.35 5.19
C SER A 70 10.44 6.82 4.58
N SER A 71 10.53 6.87 3.24
CA SER A 71 11.70 7.36 2.50
C SER A 71 12.09 8.79 2.85
N ASN A 72 13.35 9.14 2.58
CA ASN A 72 13.85 10.50 2.82
C ASN A 72 13.17 11.53 1.89
N SER A 73 12.99 11.22 0.61
CA SER A 73 12.23 12.07 -0.31
C SER A 73 10.84 12.41 0.23
N THR A 74 10.05 11.40 0.64
CA THR A 74 8.74 11.68 1.25
C THR A 74 8.88 12.49 2.54
N ARG A 75 9.93 12.26 3.33
CA ARG A 75 10.14 13.01 4.57
C ARG A 75 10.31 14.51 4.36
N HIS A 76 10.94 14.92 3.27
CA HIS A 76 11.20 16.33 2.96
C HIS A 76 10.00 17.04 2.33
N HIS A 77 9.13 16.32 1.62
CA HIS A 77 8.03 16.92 0.87
C HIS A 77 6.66 16.84 1.59
N TRP A 78 6.50 15.92 2.53
CA TRP A 78 5.21 15.68 3.19
C TRP A 78 5.16 16.28 4.60
N PRO A 79 4.03 16.91 5.01
CA PRO A 79 3.86 17.39 6.38
C PRO A 79 4.08 16.26 7.40
N SER A 80 4.91 16.53 8.41
CA SER A 80 5.42 15.49 9.32
C SER A 80 4.32 14.81 10.13
N GLN A 81 3.36 15.57 10.65
CA GLN A 81 2.30 15.06 11.52
C GLN A 81 1.34 14.07 10.82
N PRO A 82 0.62 14.44 9.73
CA PRO A 82 -0.29 13.50 9.07
C PRO A 82 0.46 12.31 8.46
N ARG A 83 1.69 12.51 7.97
CA ARG A 83 2.55 11.41 7.49
C ARG A 83 2.86 10.41 8.60
N ASN A 84 3.28 10.87 9.78
CA ASN A 84 3.61 9.98 10.89
C ASN A 84 2.36 9.23 11.41
N GLN A 85 1.20 9.89 11.45
CA GLN A 85 -0.06 9.22 11.78
C GLN A 85 -0.42 8.13 10.77
N LEU A 86 -0.23 8.40 9.47
CA LEU A 86 -0.45 7.43 8.40
C LEU A 86 0.51 6.24 8.55
N LEU A 87 1.81 6.49 8.74
CA LEU A 87 2.81 5.43 8.95
C LEU A 87 2.49 4.55 10.16
N ASN A 88 2.05 5.15 11.28
CA ASN A 88 1.65 4.39 12.47
C ASN A 88 0.43 3.48 12.20
N LYS A 89 -0.58 3.98 11.48
CA LYS A 89 -1.75 3.17 11.10
C LYS A 89 -1.36 2.03 10.16
N LEU A 90 -0.52 2.31 9.16
CA LEU A 90 0.02 1.29 8.25
C LEU A 90 0.77 0.21 9.03
N GLN A 91 1.67 0.59 9.93
CA GLN A 91 2.46 -0.35 10.74
C GLN A 91 1.57 -1.23 11.62
N HIS A 92 0.53 -0.65 12.24
CA HIS A 92 -0.42 -1.40 13.05
C HIS A 92 -1.14 -2.48 12.23
N HIS A 93 -1.62 -2.12 11.03
CA HIS A 93 -2.29 -3.07 10.14
C HIS A 93 -1.38 -4.13 9.55
N ILE A 94 -0.14 -3.77 9.19
CA ILE A 94 0.88 -4.71 8.74
C ILE A 94 1.09 -5.77 9.81
N HIS A 95 1.33 -5.35 11.06
CA HIS A 95 1.56 -6.27 12.17
C HIS A 95 0.36 -7.20 12.39
N HIS A 96 -0.86 -6.66 12.32
CA HIS A 96 -2.08 -7.43 12.51
C HIS A 96 -2.29 -8.49 11.41
N LEU A 97 -2.01 -8.14 10.15
CA LEU A 97 -2.07 -9.08 9.02
C LEU A 97 -0.96 -10.15 9.10
N GLU A 98 0.25 -9.77 9.53
CA GLU A 98 1.37 -10.70 9.71
C GLU A 98 1.07 -11.77 10.76
N GLN A 99 0.44 -11.41 11.88
CA GLN A 99 0.01 -12.37 12.90
C GLN A 99 -1.03 -13.38 12.39
N CYS A 100 -1.76 -13.01 11.34
CA CYS A 100 -2.88 -13.77 10.82
C CYS A 100 -2.54 -14.62 9.60
N LEU A 101 -1.45 -14.31 8.92
CA LEU A 101 -0.93 -15.10 7.82
C LEU A 101 0.11 -16.09 8.39
N PRO A 102 -0.08 -17.42 8.25
CA PRO A 102 0.95 -18.36 8.67
C PRO A 102 2.25 -18.06 7.92
N ASP A 103 3.38 -18.21 8.63
CA ASP A 103 4.73 -17.66 8.42
C ASP A 103 5.36 -17.83 7.02
N ARG A 104 4.69 -18.47 6.06
CA ARG A 104 5.11 -18.56 4.66
C ARG A 104 3.87 -18.60 3.79
N ALA A 105 3.42 -17.43 3.32
CA ALA A 105 2.63 -17.39 2.09
C ALA A 105 3.50 -18.00 0.98
N MET A 106 3.35 -19.30 0.74
CA MET A 106 4.04 -20.02 -0.32
C MET A 106 3.89 -19.22 -1.62
N PRO A 107 4.95 -19.05 -2.42
CA PRO A 107 4.84 -18.34 -3.68
C PRO A 107 3.76 -19.00 -4.54
N PHE A 108 2.66 -18.28 -4.73
CA PHE A 108 1.50 -18.79 -5.44
C PHE A 108 1.88 -19.04 -6.91
N LYS A 109 1.90 -20.32 -7.32
CA LYS A 109 2.11 -20.72 -8.71
C LYS A 109 0.80 -20.62 -9.49
N ALA A 110 0.29 -19.40 -9.66
CA ALA A 110 -0.84 -19.11 -10.54
C ALA A 110 -0.39 -18.27 -11.74
N PRO A 111 -0.93 -18.49 -12.95
CA PRO A 111 -0.58 -17.71 -14.15
C PRO A 111 -0.81 -16.20 -13.98
N ARG A 112 -1.75 -15.82 -13.12
CA ARG A 112 -2.02 -14.44 -12.70
C ARG A 112 -1.69 -14.31 -11.23
N ASN A 113 -0.40 -14.17 -10.91
CA ASN A 113 0.04 -14.02 -9.52
C ASN A 113 -0.12 -12.55 -9.07
N PRO A 114 -1.06 -12.24 -8.17
CA PRO A 114 -1.31 -10.87 -7.71
C PRO A 114 -0.09 -10.25 -6.99
N LEU A 115 0.74 -11.08 -6.34
CA LEU A 115 1.96 -10.62 -5.68
C LEU A 115 3.02 -10.14 -6.68
N LEU A 116 3.13 -10.81 -7.83
CA LEU A 116 4.05 -10.37 -8.88
C LEU A 116 3.57 -9.07 -9.52
N ALA A 117 2.27 -8.98 -9.80
CA ALA A 117 1.66 -7.77 -10.36
C ALA A 117 1.87 -6.56 -9.44
N ILE A 118 1.62 -6.72 -8.13
CA ILE A 118 1.80 -5.62 -7.19
C ILE A 118 3.27 -5.24 -6.96
N ASN A 119 4.17 -6.23 -6.91
CA ASN A 119 5.60 -5.96 -6.80
C ASN A 119 6.13 -5.20 -8.02
N LYS A 120 5.66 -5.56 -9.22
CA LYS A 120 5.96 -4.81 -10.44
C LYS A 120 5.45 -3.38 -10.34
N TYR A 121 4.19 -3.18 -9.94
CA TYR A 121 3.59 -1.86 -9.80
C TYR A 121 4.41 -0.93 -8.88
N PHE A 122 4.79 -1.41 -7.69
CA PHE A 122 5.60 -0.59 -6.77
C PHE A 122 7.03 -0.37 -7.26
N ARG A 123 7.64 -1.35 -7.95
CA ARG A 123 8.91 -1.12 -8.62
C ARG A 123 8.79 0.00 -9.66
N ASP A 124 7.72 0.00 -10.45
CA ASP A 124 7.48 1.01 -11.47
C ASP A 124 7.23 2.40 -10.84
N ILE A 125 6.58 2.47 -9.66
CA ILE A 125 6.50 3.69 -8.82
C ILE A 125 7.90 4.16 -8.41
N HIS A 126 8.74 3.28 -7.86
CA HIS A 126 10.09 3.67 -7.43
C HIS A 126 10.93 4.17 -8.60
N LEU A 127 10.83 3.54 -9.77
CA LEU A 127 11.49 3.99 -11.00
C LEU A 127 10.97 5.35 -11.45
N PHE A 128 9.65 5.55 -11.40
CA PHE A 128 9.02 6.84 -11.71
C PHE A 128 9.52 7.95 -10.78
N LEU A 129 9.50 7.73 -9.47
CA LEU A 129 10.00 8.69 -8.48
C LEU A 129 11.48 9.00 -8.71
N HIS A 130 12.29 7.97 -9.01
CA HIS A 130 13.71 8.14 -9.29
C HIS A 130 13.96 8.98 -10.55
N ALA A 131 13.23 8.71 -11.64
CA ALA A 131 13.33 9.45 -12.89
C ALA A 131 12.96 10.94 -12.73
N HIS A 132 12.15 11.26 -11.71
CA HIS A 132 11.72 12.62 -11.37
C HIS A 132 12.46 13.20 -10.15
N ASN A 133 13.62 12.63 -9.76
CA ASN A 133 14.50 13.12 -8.68
C ASN A 133 13.93 13.06 -7.25
N HIS A 134 12.97 12.16 -6.99
CA HIS A 134 12.33 11.97 -5.69
C HIS A 134 12.76 10.66 -5.01
N LYS A 135 14.06 10.50 -4.70
CA LYS A 135 14.67 9.25 -4.17
C LYS A 135 14.37 8.94 -2.69
#